data_AF-A0A378MYH3-F1
#
_entry.id   AF-A0A378MYH3-F1
#
_cell.length_a   1.000
_cell.length_b   1.000
_cell.length_c   1.000
_cell.angle_alpha   90.00
_cell.angle_beta   90.00
_cell.angle_gamma   90.00
#
_symmetry.space_group_name_H-M   'P 1'
#
loop_
_entity.id
_entity.type
_entity.pdbx_description
1 polymer ?
#
loop_
_entity_poly.entity_id
_entity_poly.type
_entity_poly.pdbx_seq_one_letter_code
_entity_poly.pdbx_strand_id
1 'polypeptide(L)' 'MVLTGGGALLHNLDRLLSDSTGVQVVVAEDPLTCVARGGGKALEMIDMHGGDVFSIDD' A
#
# COMPACT_ATOMS: atom_id res chain seq x y z
N MET A 1 5.97 -4.94 8.64
CA MET A 1 5.70 -4.74 7.20
C MET A 1 4.27 -5.22 6.90
N VAL A 2 3.58 -4.57 5.96
CA VAL A 2 2.26 -5.00 5.48
C VAL A 2 2.38 -5.39 4.00
N LEU A 3 1.92 -6.58 3.63
CA LEU A 3 1.86 -7.05 2.25
C LEU A 3 0.54 -6.68 1.58
N THR A 4 0.64 -6.34 0.30
CA THR A 4 -0.48 -5.94 -0.55
C THR A 4 -0.26 -6.44 -1.98
N GLY A 5 -1.29 -6.34 -2.81
CA GLY A 5 -1.30 -6.82 -4.19
C GLY A 5 -1.57 -8.33 -4.29
N GLY A 6 -1.75 -8.82 -5.51
CA GLY A 6 -2.00 -10.25 -5.76
C GLY A 6 -0.87 -11.17 -5.28
N GLY A 7 0.37 -10.68 -5.29
CA GLY A 7 1.53 -11.43 -4.78
C GLY A 7 1.43 -11.76 -3.29
N ALA A 8 0.72 -10.95 -2.49
CA ALA A 8 0.52 -11.20 -1.06
C ALA A 8 -0.30 -12.47 -0.76
N LEU A 9 -1.03 -13.00 -1.76
CA LEU A 9 -1.82 -14.22 -1.64
C LEU A 9 -1.04 -15.49 -2.00
N LEU A 10 0.23 -15.36 -2.40
CA LEU A 10 1.09 -16.52 -2.59
C LEU A 10 1.30 -17.23 -1.26
N HIS A 11 1.10 -18.55 -1.28
CA HIS A 11 1.15 -19.39 -0.10
C HIS A 11 2.45 -19.20 0.69
N ASN A 12 2.31 -18.81 1.96
CA ASN A 12 3.40 -18.58 2.92
C ASN A 12 4.42 -17.49 2.55
N LEU A 13 4.10 -16.57 1.63
CA LEU A 13 5.03 -15.48 1.30
C LEU A 13 5.28 -14.54 2.49
N ASP A 14 4.24 -14.25 3.27
CA ASP A 14 4.32 -13.50 4.52
C ASP A 14 5.28 -14.14 5.52
N ARG A 15 5.17 -15.45 5.72
CA ARG A 15 6.06 -16.22 6.57
C ARG A 15 7.50 -16.19 6.07
N LEU A 16 7.73 -16.43 4.79
CA LEU A 16 9.07 -16.40 4.19
C LEU A 16 9.77 -15.04 4.41
N LEU A 17 9.04 -13.95 4.20
CA LEU A 17 9.55 -12.61 4.41
C LEU A 17 9.78 -12.32 5.90
N SER A 18 8.91 -12.79 6.79
CA SER A 18 9.15 -12.69 8.24
C SER A 18 10.40 -13.43 8.68
N ASP A 19 10.57 -14.68 8.25
CA ASP A 19 11.71 -15.52 8.65
C ASP A 19 13.05 -14.98 8.11
N SER A 20 13.05 -14.44 6.88
CA SER A 20 14.27 -13.91 6.24
C SER A 20 14.68 -12.52 6.72
N THR A 21 13.72 -11.67 7.09
CA THR A 21 14.01 -10.29 7.50
C THR A 21 14.05 -10.09 9.02
N GLY A 22 13.50 -11.02 9.80
CA GLY A 22 13.31 -10.86 11.24
C GLY A 22 12.24 -9.81 11.61
N VAL A 23 11.48 -9.31 10.63
CA VAL A 23 10.44 -8.30 10.82
C VAL A 23 9.07 -8.96 10.76
N GLN A 24 8.14 -8.54 11.62
CA GLN A 24 6.74 -8.99 11.52
C GLN A 24 6.14 -8.57 10.18
N VAL A 25 5.61 -9.53 9.44
CA VAL A 25 4.89 -9.32 8.18
C VAL A 25 3.43 -9.69 8.41
N VAL A 26 2.51 -8.86 7.91
CA VAL A 26 1.07 -9.12 7.94
C VAL A 26 0.48 -8.86 6.55
N VAL A 27 -0.52 -9.61 6.15
CA VAL A 27 -1.24 -9.39 4.89
C VAL A 27 -2.38 -8.39 5.13
N ALA A 28 -2.55 -7.43 4.23
CA ALA A 28 -3.70 -6.51 4.28
C ALA A 28 -5.04 -7.27 4.16
N GLU A 29 -6.10 -6.75 4.76
CA GLU A 29 -7.43 -7.38 4.75
C GLU A 29 -7.98 -7.58 3.32
N ASP A 30 -7.82 -6.58 2.45
CA ASP A 30 -8.15 -6.66 1.02
C ASP A 30 -6.94 -6.23 0.18
N PRO A 31 -5.96 -7.15 -0.01
CA PRO A 31 -4.68 -6.81 -0.62
C PRO A 31 -4.83 -6.50 -2.12
N LEU A 32 -5.89 -6.98 -2.78
CA LEU A 32 -6.09 -6.79 -4.21
C LEU A 32 -6.50 -5.36 -4.56
N THR A 33 -7.25 -4.70 -3.69
CA THR A 33 -7.81 -3.36 -3.98
C THR A 33 -7.03 -2.21 -3.36
N CYS A 34 -6.06 -2.48 -2.48
CA CYS A 34 -5.26 -1.45 -1.80
C CYS A 34 -4.71 -0.35 -2.71
N VAL A 35 -4.20 -0.70 -3.90
CA VAL A 35 -3.65 0.29 -4.85
C VAL A 35 -4.76 1.19 -5.39
N ALA A 36 -5.86 0.62 -5.87
CA ALA A 36 -6.99 1.39 -6.38
C ALA A 36 -7.61 2.29 -5.31
N ARG A 37 -7.81 1.76 -4.09
CA ARG A 37 -8.33 2.50 -2.95
C ARG A 37 -7.39 3.62 -2.51
N GLY A 38 -6.08 3.36 -2.47
CA GLY A 38 -5.07 4.37 -2.16
C GLY A 38 -5.05 5.49 -3.21
N GLY A 39 -5.12 5.13 -4.49
CA GLY A 39 -5.24 6.09 -5.59
C GLY A 39 -6.50 6.96 -5.49
N GLY A 40 -7.66 6.35 -5.20
CA GLY A 40 -8.91 7.09 -4.97
C GLY A 40 -8.79 8.10 -3.84
N LYS A 41 -8.23 7.69 -2.70
CA LYS A 41 -7.96 8.60 -1.57
C LYS A 41 -7.00 9.73 -1.93
N ALA A 42 -5.96 9.44 -2.73
CA ALA A 42 -5.03 10.47 -3.18
C ALA A 42 -5.74 11.52 -4.05
N LEU A 43 -6.61 11.08 -4.96
CA LEU A 43 -7.43 11.99 -5.78
C LEU A 43 -8.38 12.84 -4.92
N GLU A 44 -9.05 12.25 -3.93
CA GLU A 44 -9.89 12.98 -2.97
C GLU A 44 -9.09 14.04 -2.18
N MET A 45 -7.85 13.72 -1.77
CA MET A 45 -7.00 14.68 -1.07
C MET A 45 -6.59 15.85 -1.97
N ILE A 46 -6.28 15.60 -3.24
CA ILE A 46 -5.95 16.64 -4.23
C ILE A 46 -7.16 17.56 -4.47
N ASP A 47 -8.34 16.97 -4.62
CA ASP A 47 -9.59 17.73 -4.79
C ASP A 47 -9.88 18.62 -3.57
N MET A 48 -9.67 18.11 -2.36
CA MET A 48 -9.92 18.83 -1.12
C MET A 48 -8.94 19.99 -0.85
N HIS A 49 -7.65 19.83 -1.18
CA HIS A 49 -6.61 20.80 -0.81
C HIS A 49 -6.23 21.75 -1.96
N GLY A 50 -6.87 21.62 -3.12
CA GLY A 50 -6.49 22.33 -4.34
C GLY A 50 -5.19 21.78 -4.92
N GLY A 51 -4.90 22.10 -6.19
CA GLY A 51 -3.76 21.57 -6.96
C GLY A 51 -2.36 21.79 -6.38
N ASP A 52 -2.23 22.38 -5.19
CA ASP A 52 -0.97 22.61 -4.47
C ASP A 52 -0.29 21.33 -3.97
N VAL A 53 -0.94 20.17 -4.04
CA VAL A 53 -0.32 18.86 -3.73
C VAL A 53 0.86 18.52 -4.67
N PHE A 54 0.88 19.08 -5.89
CA PHE A 54 1.97 18.90 -6.86
C PHE A 54 2.68 20.20 -7.22
N SER A 55 2.39 21.31 -6.51
CA SER A 55 3.21 22.51 -6.59
C SER A 55 4.58 22.14 -6.04
N ILE A 56 5.52 21.87 -6.95
CA ILE A 56 6.94 21.74 -6.63
C ILE A 56 7.35 23.12 -6.12
N ASP A 57 7.61 23.25 -4.83
CA ASP A 57 8.41 24.37 -4.33
C ASP A 57 9.80 24.24 -4.99
N ASP A 58 10.05 25.03 -6.03
CA ASP A 58 11.41 25.36 -6.51
C ASP A 58 12.11 26.31 -5.52
#